data_AF-A0A7C5D3J8-F1
#
_entry.id   AF-A0A7C5D3J8-F1
#
_cell.length_a   1.000
_cell.length_b   1.000
_cell.length_c   1.000
_cell.angle_alpha   90.00
_cell.angle_beta   90.00
_cell.angle_gamma   90.00
#
_symmetry.space_group_name_H-M   'P 1'
#
loop_
_entity.id
_entity.type
_entity.pdbx_description
1 polymer ?
#
loop_
_entity_poly.entity_id
_entity_poly.type
_entity_poly.pdbx_seq_one_letter_code
_entity_poly.pdbx_strand_id
1 'polypeptide(L)' 'MKETKQIPHKKIEKLDKRMAKTFSLTQEEALELINEEMTTVEALFEEHKKVKSVHQYLVDKINYTYI' A
#
# COMPACT_ATOMS: atom_id res chain seq x y z
N MET A 1 -0.86 -23.61 -8.56
CA MET A 1 -0.45 -22.19 -8.68
C MET A 1 -1.56 -21.36 -8.04
N LYS A 2 -1.28 -20.59 -6.98
CA LYS A 2 -2.27 -19.66 -6.43
C LYS A 2 -2.53 -18.60 -7.50
N GLU A 3 -3.78 -18.43 -7.92
CA GLU A 3 -4.20 -17.33 -8.79
C GLU A 3 -3.81 -16.01 -8.11
N THR A 4 -2.77 -15.34 -8.62
CA THR A 4 -2.47 -13.98 -8.21
C THR A 4 -3.62 -13.12 -8.71
N LYS A 5 -4.48 -12.70 -7.78
CA LYS A 5 -5.51 -11.69 -8.06
C LYS A 5 -4.78 -10.42 -8.51
N GLN A 6 -4.63 -10.24 -9.82
CA GLN A 6 -4.03 -9.03 -10.37
C GLN A 6 -4.87 -7.83 -9.94
N ILE A 7 -4.23 -6.87 -9.28
CA ILE A 7 -4.87 -5.60 -8.94
C ILE A 7 -5.20 -4.90 -10.26
N PRO A 8 -6.45 -4.49 -10.51
CA PRO A 8 -6.80 -3.80 -11.74
C PRO A 8 -5.93 -2.56 -11.94
N HIS A 9 -5.31 -2.41 -13.11
CA HIS A 9 -4.41 -1.30 -13.42
C HIS A 9 -5.02 0.08 -13.10
N LYS A 10 -6.31 0.27 -13.41
CA LYS A 10 -7.08 1.50 -13.09
C LYS A 10 -7.14 1.85 -11.60
N LYS A 11 -6.93 0.89 -10.69
CA LYS A 11 -6.87 1.14 -9.24
C LYS A 11 -5.50 1.64 -8.83
N ILE A 12 -4.44 1.10 -9.40
CA ILE A 12 -3.07 1.57 -9.18
C ILE A 12 -2.90 2.98 -9.75
N GLU A 13 -3.41 3.24 -10.96
CA GLU A 13 -3.39 4.57 -11.61
C GLU A 13 -4.21 5.65 -10.87
N LYS A 14 -5.10 5.25 -9.97
CA LYS A 14 -5.79 6.19 -9.08
C LYS A 14 -5.00 6.43 -7.80
N LEU A 15 -4.27 5.41 -7.35
CA LEU A 15 -3.48 5.44 -6.13
C LEU A 15 -2.21 6.26 -6.34
N ASP A 16 -1.47 6.03 -7.42
CA ASP A 16 -0.25 6.78 -7.77
C ASP A 16 -0.53 8.28 -7.93
N LYS A 17 -1.59 8.68 -8.66
CA LYS A 17 -2.01 10.08 -8.82
C LYS A 17 -2.35 10.73 -7.49
N ARG A 18 -3.00 9.98 -6.60
CA ARG A 18 -3.35 10.47 -5.26
C ARG A 18 -2.10 10.62 -4.40
N MET A 19 -1.19 9.66 -4.43
CA MET A 19 0.06 9.71 -3.66
C MET A 19 0.98 10.82 -4.16
N ALA A 20 1.17 10.93 -5.48
CA ALA A 20 1.91 12.01 -6.13
C ALA A 20 1.42 13.38 -5.66
N LYS A 21 0.09 13.60 -5.68
CA LYS A 21 -0.50 14.86 -5.19
C LYS A 21 -0.33 15.06 -3.68
N THR A 22 -0.48 14.02 -2.88
CA THR A 22 -0.47 14.11 -1.41
C THR A 22 0.93 14.40 -0.87
N PHE A 23 1.94 13.78 -1.48
CA PHE A 23 3.33 13.84 -1.03
C PHE A 23 4.22 14.72 -1.91
N SER A 24 3.62 15.46 -2.86
CA SER A 24 4.34 16.30 -3.83
C SER A 24 5.43 15.54 -4.59
N LEU A 25 5.13 14.29 -4.97
CA LEU A 25 6.00 13.43 -5.77
C LEU A 25 5.60 13.49 -7.24
N THR A 26 6.51 13.08 -8.12
CA THR A 26 6.16 12.70 -9.48
C THR A 26 5.28 11.43 -9.48
N GLN A 27 4.58 11.19 -10.59
CA GLN A 27 3.77 9.97 -10.72
C GLN A 27 4.65 8.71 -10.76
N GLU A 28 5.89 8.82 -11.28
CA GLU A 28 6.87 7.73 -11.32
C GLU A 28 7.34 7.36 -9.91
N GLU A 29 7.79 8.33 -9.11
CA GLU A 29 8.18 8.13 -7.71
C GLU A 29 7.02 7.55 -6.87
N ALA A 30 5.78 8.04 -7.09
CA ALA A 30 4.61 7.50 -6.42
C ALA A 30 4.33 6.04 -6.80
N LEU A 31 4.53 5.68 -8.07
CA LEU A 31 4.37 4.31 -8.54
C LEU A 31 5.46 3.39 -7.99
N GLU A 32 6.72 3.85 -7.96
CA GLU A 32 7.84 3.13 -7.34
C GLU A 32 7.54 2.81 -5.88
N LEU A 33 7.13 3.81 -5.09
CA LEU A 33 6.75 3.60 -3.68
C LEU A 33 5.61 2.60 -3.51
N ILE A 34 4.59 2.64 -4.37
CA ILE A 34 3.49 1.67 -4.33
C ILE A 34 4.00 0.24 -4.58
N ASN A 35 4.92 0.09 -5.53
CA ASN A 35 5.48 -1.22 -5.87
C ASN A 35 6.42 -1.75 -4.78
N GLU A 36 7.24 -0.89 -4.19
CA GLU A 36 8.11 -1.22 -3.05
C GLU A 36 7.30 -1.73 -1.85
N GLU A 37 6.23 -1.01 -1.51
CA GLU A 37 5.40 -1.34 -0.34
C GLU A 37 4.39 -2.49 -0.59
N MET A 38 4.18 -2.88 -1.85
CA MET A 38 3.19 -3.91 -2.19
C MET A 38 3.47 -5.22 -1.46
N THR A 39 4.73 -5.66 -1.46
CA THR A 39 5.13 -6.91 -0.81
C THR A 39 4.85 -6.88 0.70
N THR A 40 5.10 -5.74 1.34
CA THR A 40 4.82 -5.53 2.77
C THR A 40 3.31 -5.65 3.05
N VAL A 41 2.49 -4.97 2.25
CA VAL A 41 1.03 -4.99 2.42
C VAL A 41 0.45 -6.37 2.17
N GLU A 42 0.96 -7.11 1.17
CA GLU A 42 0.57 -8.48 0.91
C GLU A 42 0.92 -9.41 2.07
N ALA A 43 2.13 -9.30 2.63
CA ALA A 43 2.55 -10.09 3.78
C ALA A 43 1.68 -9.82 5.01
N LEU A 44 1.39 -8.54 5.30
CA LEU A 44 0.50 -8.16 6.40
C LEU A 44 -0.93 -8.66 6.17
N PHE A 45 -1.41 -8.63 4.94
CA PHE A 45 -2.73 -9.18 4.62
C PHE A 45 -2.76 -10.70 4.77
N GLU A 46 -1.69 -11.41 4.39
CA GLU A 46 -1.57 -12.85 4.63
C GLU A 46 -1.48 -13.19 6.12
N GLU A 47 -0.90 -12.33 6.96
CA GLU A 47 -0.85 -12.52 8.40
C GLU A 47 -2.22 -12.28 9.06
N HIS A 48 -2.83 -11.12 8.78
CA HIS A 48 -4.03 -10.69 9.49
C HIS A 48 -5.35 -11.12 8.84
N LYS A 49 -5.31 -11.56 7.56
CA LYS A 49 -6.44 -11.99 6.71
C LYS A 49 -7.60 -10.98 6.56
N LYS A 50 -7.49 -9.79 7.13
CA LYS A 50 -8.52 -8.75 7.17
C LYS A 50 -7.91 -7.37 6.93
N VAL A 51 -8.42 -6.64 5.94
CA VAL A 51 -7.95 -5.29 5.57
C VAL A 51 -7.97 -4.33 6.77
N LYS A 52 -9.04 -4.37 7.58
CA LYS A 52 -9.16 -3.51 8.77
C LYS A 52 -8.05 -3.76 9.79
N SER A 53 -7.64 -5.02 9.96
CA SER A 53 -6.58 -5.41 10.88
C SER A 53 -5.21 -4.95 10.37
N VAL A 54 -4.94 -5.08 9.07
CA VAL A 54 -3.72 -4.52 8.44
C VAL A 54 -3.66 -3.01 8.62
N HIS A 55 -4.79 -2.32 8.37
CA HIS A 55 -4.85 -0.87 8.53
C HIS A 55 -4.57 -0.43 9.98
N GLN A 56 -5.21 -1.08 10.97
CA GLN A 56 -4.97 -0.79 12.38
C GLN A 56 -3.50 -1.04 12.77
N TYR A 57 -2.93 -2.17 12.34
CA TYR A 57 -1.51 -2.49 12.58
C TYR A 57 -0.58 -1.39 12.05
N LEU A 58 -0.80 -0.91 10.82
CA LEU A 58 0.02 0.15 10.23
C LEU A 58 -0.12 1.48 10.99
N VAL A 59 -1.34 1.84 11.40
CA VAL A 59 -1.59 3.04 12.21
C VAL A 59 -0.88 2.94 13.56
N ASP A 60 -1.01 1.81 14.25
CA ASP A 60 -0.36 1.58 15.54
C ASP A 60 1.16 1.65 15.43
N LYS A 61 1.73 1.07 14.36
CA LYS A 61 3.18 1.10 14.09
C LYS A 61 3.68 2.52 13.81
N ILE A 62 2.95 3.30 13.02
CA ILE A 62 3.28 4.71 12.76
C ILE A 62 3.25 5.50 14.06
N ASN A 63 2.19 5.35 14.85
CA ASN A 63 2.04 6.04 16.13
C ASN A 63 3.19 5.68 17.07
N TYR A 64 3.50 4.40 17.25
CA TYR A 64 4.62 3.97 18.09
C TYR A 64 5.98 4.53 17.66
N THR A 65 6.17 4.77 16.36
CA THR A 65 7.47 5.21 15.81
C THR A 65 7.66 6.73 15.91
N TYR A 66 6.58 7.51 15.83
CA TYR A 66 6.65 8.96 15.65
C TYR A 66 5.89 9.79 16.69
N ILE A 67 5.15 9.16 17.61
CA ILE A 67 4.40 9.80 18.71
C ILE A 67 4.94 9.28 20.04
#